data_AF-A0A946HCG5-F1
#
_entry.id   AF-A0A946HCG5-F1
#
_cell.length_a   1.000
_cell.length_b   1.000
_cell.length_c   1.000
_cell.angle_alpha   90.00
_cell.angle_beta   90.00
_cell.angle_gamma   90.00
#
_symmetry.space_group_name_H-M   'P 1'
#
loop_
_entity.id
_entity.type
_entity.pdbx_description
1 polymer ?
#
loop_
_entity_poly.entity_id
_entity_poly.type
_entity_poly.pdbx_seq_one_letter_code
_entity_poly.pdbx_strand_id
1 'polypeptide(L)'
;ESLFRMFYLYPMSLSLVVTGLIWQWVLNPTSGIQHLFRSSGYENFKFNWIVSQDYAIYTIVFAAVWHGTGLIMILFLSGIKSTDPEIWKATKIDQIPVWRVYLNIILPQLRAILLTAVLLLGFQVVRSFDVVVALTNGGPGYASDVPARYVFEYFFERGKIGQGSAAAMMMVTTMIVLILPYLVFEIRRKDA
;
A
#
# COMPACT_ATOMS: atom_id res chain seq x y z
N GLU A 1 -11.73 -13.24 -17.95
CA GLU A 1 -11.85 -12.09 -17.02
C GLU A 1 -11.86 -12.52 -15.54
N SER A 2 -12.60 -13.58 -15.17
CA SER A 2 -12.75 -14.03 -13.77
C SER A 2 -11.46 -14.47 -13.06
N LEU A 3 -10.57 -15.21 -13.74
CA LEU A 3 -9.29 -15.65 -13.16
C LEU A 3 -8.37 -14.48 -12.82
N PHE A 4 -8.17 -13.55 -13.76
CA PHE A 4 -7.37 -12.35 -13.50
C PHE A 4 -7.99 -11.49 -12.38
N ARG A 5 -9.32 -11.33 -12.37
CA ARG A 5 -10.07 -10.73 -11.24
C ARG A 5 -9.73 -11.34 -9.91
N MET A 6 -9.70 -12.67 -9.84
CA MET A 6 -9.40 -13.37 -8.60
C MET A 6 -7.99 -13.03 -8.09
N PHE A 7 -6.98 -12.99 -8.96
CA PHE A 7 -5.60 -12.71 -8.56
C PHE A 7 -5.39 -11.29 -7.98
N TYR A 8 -5.99 -10.26 -8.56
CA TYR A 8 -5.82 -8.89 -8.04
C TYR A 8 -6.80 -8.52 -6.93
N LEU A 9 -7.95 -9.19 -6.81
CA LEU A 9 -8.89 -8.95 -5.70
C LEU A 9 -8.49 -9.67 -4.42
N TYR A 10 -7.73 -10.77 -4.53
CA TYR A 10 -7.33 -11.59 -3.39
C TYR A 10 -6.57 -10.80 -2.30
N PRO A 11 -5.55 -9.97 -2.60
CA PRO A 11 -4.82 -9.22 -1.58
C PRO A 11 -5.73 -8.29 -0.77
N MET A 12 -6.65 -7.59 -1.44
CA MET A 12 -7.58 -6.66 -0.78
C MET A 12 -8.59 -7.38 0.12
N SER A 13 -8.89 -8.65 -0.15
CA SER A 13 -9.80 -9.44 0.67
C SER A 13 -9.19 -9.88 2.01
N LEU A 14 -7.86 -9.81 2.14
CA LEU A 14 -7.15 -10.14 3.36
C LEU A 14 -7.05 -8.93 4.30
N SER A 15 -7.06 -9.18 5.60
CA SER A 15 -6.71 -8.13 6.57
C SER A 15 -5.23 -7.75 6.45
N LEU A 16 -4.90 -6.52 6.85
CA LEU A 16 -3.51 -6.04 6.84
C LEU A 16 -2.60 -6.87 7.75
N VAL A 17 -3.12 -7.34 8.89
CA VAL A 17 -2.40 -8.24 9.80
C VAL A 17 -2.07 -9.56 9.13
N VAL A 18 -3.05 -10.20 8.47
CA VAL A 18 -2.82 -11.47 7.74
C VAL A 18 -1.82 -11.27 6.62
N THR A 19 -1.91 -10.15 5.90
CA THR A 19 -0.94 -9.79 4.86
C THR A 19 0.47 -9.67 5.43
N GLY A 20 0.65 -8.98 6.55
CA GLY A 20 1.93 -8.87 7.23
C GLY A 20 2.49 -10.23 7.66
N LEU A 21 1.65 -11.12 8.20
CA LEU A 21 2.05 -12.47 8.60
C LEU A 21 2.49 -13.34 7.41
N ILE A 22 1.76 -13.30 6.30
CA ILE A 22 2.14 -14.01 5.07
C ILE A 22 3.53 -13.57 4.62
N TRP A 23 3.75 -12.25 4.53
CA TRP A 23 5.04 -11.71 4.13
C TRP A 23 6.14 -12.02 5.15
N GLN A 24 5.82 -12.10 6.45
CA GLN A 24 6.78 -12.48 7.49
C GLN A 24 7.27 -13.92 7.27
N TRP A 25 6.37 -14.85 6.94
CA TRP A 25 6.73 -16.24 6.64
C TRP A 25 7.51 -16.35 5.33
N VAL A 26 7.06 -15.66 4.29
CA VAL A 26 7.70 -15.65 2.96
C VAL A 26 9.14 -15.11 3.05
N LEU A 27 9.35 -14.04 3.82
CA LEU A 27 10.64 -13.37 3.97
C LEU A 27 11.50 -13.98 5.09
N ASN A 28 11.03 -15.00 5.78
CA ASN A 28 11.78 -15.64 6.86
C ASN A 28 13.10 -16.25 6.31
N PRO A 29 14.28 -15.87 6.82
CA PRO A 29 15.55 -16.38 6.30
C PRO A 29 15.76 -17.89 6.53
N THR A 30 15.07 -18.47 7.51
CA THR A 30 15.24 -19.86 7.97
C THR A 30 14.26 -20.82 7.28
N SER A 31 13.03 -20.38 7.02
CA SER A 31 11.96 -21.24 6.47
C SER A 31 11.27 -20.68 5.22
N GLY A 32 11.55 -19.43 4.84
CA GLY A 32 10.91 -18.75 3.72
C GLY A 32 11.63 -18.97 2.39
N ILE A 33 11.51 -17.98 1.50
CA ILE A 33 12.09 -18.01 0.13
C ILE A 33 13.59 -18.31 0.17
N GLN A 34 14.32 -17.73 1.11
CA GLN A 34 15.76 -17.98 1.22
C GLN A 34 16.08 -19.47 1.41
N HIS A 35 15.30 -20.16 2.24
CA HIS A 35 15.48 -21.60 2.48
C HIS A 35 15.16 -22.42 1.23
N LEU A 36 14.08 -22.10 0.52
CA LEU A 36 13.67 -22.77 -0.72
C LEU A 36 14.76 -22.69 -1.81
N PHE A 37 15.41 -21.54 -1.96
CA PHE A 37 16.51 -21.38 -2.93
C PHE A 37 17.76 -22.15 -2.50
N ARG A 38 18.10 -22.13 -1.21
CA ARG A 38 19.25 -22.89 -0.69
C ARG A 38 19.06 -24.39 -0.80
N SER A 39 17.87 -24.91 -0.49
CA SER A 39 17.56 -26.33 -0.63
C SER A 39 17.52 -26.80 -2.09
N SER A 40 17.30 -25.88 -3.04
CA SER A 40 17.33 -26.15 -4.48
C SER A 40 18.73 -26.09 -5.11
N GLY A 41 19.80 -25.90 -4.31
CA GLY A 41 21.19 -25.90 -4.76
C GLY A 41 21.89 -24.54 -4.79
N TYR A 42 21.20 -23.44 -4.44
CA TYR A 42 21.80 -22.10 -4.36
C TYR A 42 22.24 -21.76 -2.94
N GLU A 43 23.25 -22.45 -2.41
CA GLU A 43 23.70 -22.31 -1.02
C GLU A 43 24.13 -20.87 -0.63
N ASN A 44 24.67 -20.13 -1.60
CA ASN A 44 25.13 -18.75 -1.39
C ASN A 44 24.03 -17.68 -1.47
N PHE A 45 22.78 -18.06 -1.74
CA PHE A 45 21.68 -17.10 -1.82
C PHE A 45 21.38 -16.50 -0.44
N LYS A 46 21.35 -15.17 -0.37
CA LYS A 46 21.05 -14.40 0.85
C LYS A 46 19.96 -13.38 0.54
N PHE A 47 18.87 -13.48 1.28
CA PHE A 47 17.71 -12.61 1.18
C PHE A 47 17.26 -12.22 2.60
N ASN A 48 18.05 -11.35 3.22
CA ASN A 48 17.88 -10.93 4.61
C ASN A 48 17.16 -9.58 4.74
N TRP A 49 16.26 -9.23 3.80
CA TRP A 49 15.65 -7.90 3.77
C TRP A 49 14.86 -7.58 5.03
N ILE A 50 14.16 -8.57 5.59
CA ILE A 50 13.38 -8.42 6.83
C ILE A 50 14.26 -8.21 8.07
N VAL A 51 15.52 -8.64 8.03
CA VAL A 51 16.47 -8.57 9.17
C VAL A 51 17.47 -7.43 9.01
N SER A 52 17.53 -6.81 7.84
CA SER A 52 18.47 -5.72 7.56
C SER A 52 17.82 -4.37 7.82
N GLN A 53 18.49 -3.51 8.60
CA GLN A 53 17.99 -2.18 8.96
C GLN A 53 17.73 -1.31 7.73
N ASP A 54 18.60 -1.41 6.72
CA ASP A 54 18.47 -0.64 5.48
C ASP A 54 17.33 -1.13 4.57
N TYR A 55 16.90 -2.39 4.73
CA TYR A 55 15.96 -3.02 3.79
C TYR A 55 14.59 -3.35 4.39
N ALA A 56 14.43 -3.34 5.71
CA ALA A 56 13.19 -3.72 6.38
C ALA A 56 12.00 -2.86 5.94
N ILE A 57 12.20 -1.55 5.75
CA ILE A 57 11.13 -0.66 5.29
C ILE A 57 10.61 -1.06 3.89
N TYR A 58 11.47 -1.52 2.99
CA TYR A 58 11.05 -1.94 1.65
C TYR A 58 10.18 -3.20 1.70
N THR A 59 10.38 -4.08 2.68
CA THR A 59 9.52 -5.25 2.86
C THR A 59 8.09 -4.86 3.22
N ILE A 60 7.93 -3.83 4.06
CA ILE A 60 6.62 -3.28 4.44
C ILE A 60 5.98 -2.59 3.25
N VAL A 61 6.75 -1.78 2.50
CA VAL A 61 6.26 -1.14 1.28
C VAL A 61 5.79 -2.19 0.28
N PHE A 62 6.53 -3.27 0.09
CA PHE A 62 6.13 -4.35 -0.81
C PHE A 62 4.82 -5.02 -0.37
N ALA A 63 4.69 -5.34 0.92
CA ALA A 63 3.47 -5.92 1.47
C ALA A 63 2.26 -4.96 1.34
N ALA A 64 2.46 -3.67 1.60
CA ALA A 64 1.42 -2.66 1.49
C ALA A 64 1.00 -2.40 0.03
N VAL A 65 1.97 -2.35 -0.90
CA VAL A 65 1.68 -2.23 -2.35
C VAL A 65 0.94 -3.46 -2.83
N TRP A 66 1.38 -4.66 -2.44
CA TRP A 66 0.71 -5.91 -2.77
C TRP A 66 -0.75 -5.90 -2.31
N HIS A 67 -1.01 -5.49 -1.06
CA HIS A 67 -2.37 -5.33 -0.52
C HIS A 67 -3.19 -4.30 -1.31
N GLY A 68 -2.61 -3.13 -1.56
CA GLY A 68 -3.26 -2.00 -2.24
C GLY A 68 -3.53 -2.22 -3.74
N THR A 69 -2.84 -3.17 -4.39
CA THR A 69 -3.02 -3.44 -5.83
C THR A 69 -4.48 -3.70 -6.20
N GLY A 70 -5.23 -4.41 -5.36
CA GLY A 70 -6.61 -4.76 -5.67
C GLY A 70 -7.52 -3.54 -5.77
N LEU A 71 -7.42 -2.62 -4.81
CA LEU A 71 -8.21 -1.39 -4.81
C LEU A 71 -7.86 -0.52 -6.02
N ILE A 72 -6.58 -0.35 -6.32
CA ILE A 72 -6.12 0.44 -7.46
C ILE A 72 -6.61 -0.17 -8.78
N MET A 73 -6.46 -1.49 -8.95
CA MET A 73 -6.90 -2.18 -10.16
C MET A 73 -8.40 -2.02 -10.41
N ILE A 74 -9.23 -2.12 -9.37
CA ILE A 74 -10.68 -1.89 -9.50
C ILE A 74 -10.97 -0.46 -9.96
N LEU A 75 -10.35 0.53 -9.34
CA LEU A 75 -10.54 1.95 -9.68
C LEU A 75 -10.15 2.22 -11.14
N PHE A 76 -8.98 1.76 -11.57
CA PHE A 76 -8.50 1.96 -12.92
C PHE A 76 -9.32 1.19 -13.95
N LEU A 77 -9.72 -0.04 -13.67
CA LEU A 77 -10.59 -0.82 -14.58
C LEU A 77 -11.97 -0.19 -14.71
N SER A 78 -12.55 0.34 -13.62
CA SER A 78 -13.79 1.10 -13.67
C SER A 78 -13.64 2.35 -14.53
N GLY A 79 -12.50 3.05 -14.39
CA GLY A 79 -12.16 4.21 -15.20
C GLY A 79 -12.06 3.91 -16.69
N ILE A 80 -11.26 2.92 -17.06
CA ILE A 80 -11.07 2.52 -18.46
C ILE A 80 -12.37 2.05 -19.09
N LYS A 81 -13.23 1.35 -18.33
CA LYS A 81 -14.56 0.91 -18.82
C LYS A 81 -15.53 2.07 -19.04
N SER A 82 -15.30 3.23 -18.41
CA SER A 82 -16.12 4.42 -18.60
C SER A 82 -15.75 5.21 -19.87
N THR A 83 -14.60 4.93 -20.48
CA THR A 83 -14.16 5.58 -21.71
C THR A 83 -15.02 5.16 -22.90
N ASP A 84 -15.41 6.16 -23.72
CA ASP A 84 -16.23 5.95 -24.91
C ASP A 84 -15.58 4.96 -25.91
N PRO A 85 -16.26 3.86 -26.29
CA PRO A 85 -15.80 2.95 -27.32
C PRO A 85 -15.48 3.61 -28.67
N GLU A 86 -16.06 4.77 -28.98
CA GLU A 86 -15.81 5.51 -30.22
C GLU A 86 -14.36 5.99 -30.34
N ILE A 87 -13.70 6.31 -29.23
CA ILE A 87 -12.27 6.69 -29.21
C ILE A 87 -11.40 5.57 -29.79
N TRP A 88 -11.74 4.31 -29.50
CA TRP A 88 -11.02 3.15 -30.05
C TRP A 88 -11.28 2.93 -31.54
N LYS A 89 -12.45 3.34 -32.04
CA LYS A 89 -12.76 3.27 -33.48
C LYS A 89 -12.02 4.36 -34.25
N ALA A 90 -12.03 5.59 -33.75
CA ALA A 90 -11.32 6.72 -34.36
C ALA A 90 -9.81 6.48 -34.44
N THR A 91 -9.20 6.03 -33.33
CA THR A 91 -7.75 5.75 -33.30
C THR A 91 -7.31 4.62 -34.22
N LYS A 92 -8.18 3.64 -34.50
CA LYS A 92 -7.94 2.59 -35.50
C LYS A 92 -7.98 3.11 -36.93
N ILE A 93 -8.88 4.06 -37.22
CA ILE A 93 -8.97 4.71 -38.54
C ILE A 93 -7.71 5.57 -38.76
N ASP A 94 -7.29 6.32 -37.75
CA ASP A 94 -6.11 7.20 -37.80
C ASP A 94 -4.77 6.46 -37.66
N GLN A 95 -4.77 5.13 -37.59
CA GLN A 95 -3.60 4.26 -37.41
C GLN A 95 -2.67 4.69 -36.26
N ILE A 96 -3.24 5.23 -35.18
CA ILE A 96 -2.46 5.67 -34.02
C ILE A 96 -2.02 4.44 -33.21
N PRO A 97 -0.73 4.31 -32.86
CA PRO A 97 -0.26 3.17 -32.08
C PRO A 97 -0.87 3.15 -30.67
N VAL A 98 -1.21 1.94 -30.20
CA VAL A 98 -1.96 1.71 -28.95
C VAL A 98 -1.31 2.37 -27.73
N TRP A 99 0.02 2.32 -27.60
CA TRP A 99 0.73 2.95 -26.47
C TRP A 99 0.54 4.48 -26.44
N ARG A 100 0.42 5.13 -27.61
CA ARG A 100 0.21 6.58 -27.73
C ARG A 100 -1.21 6.95 -27.32
N VAL A 101 -2.20 6.09 -27.60
CA VAL A 101 -3.58 6.22 -27.13
C VAL A 101 -3.64 6.12 -25.60
N TYR A 102 -2.96 5.13 -25.01
CA TYR A 102 -2.90 4.99 -23.56
C TYR A 102 -2.28 6.22 -22.87
N LEU A 103 -1.15 6.70 -23.35
CA LEU A 103 -0.44 7.82 -22.71
C LEU A 103 -1.11 9.18 -22.92
N ASN A 104 -1.66 9.46 -24.12
CA ASN A 104 -2.15 10.80 -24.46
C ASN A 104 -3.66 10.97 -24.32
N ILE A 105 -4.43 9.89 -24.32
CA ILE A 105 -5.90 9.97 -24.26
C ILE A 105 -6.41 9.36 -22.96
N ILE A 106 -6.04 8.09 -22.69
CA ILE A 106 -6.59 7.36 -21.55
C ILE A 106 -6.01 7.87 -20.23
N LEU A 107 -4.67 7.98 -20.10
CA LEU A 107 -4.03 8.42 -18.86
C LEU A 107 -4.52 9.81 -18.40
N PRO A 108 -4.64 10.84 -19.29
CA PRO A 108 -5.18 12.14 -18.89
C PRO A 108 -6.66 12.10 -18.50
N GLN A 109 -7.48 11.26 -19.15
CA GLN A 109 -8.87 11.06 -18.76
C GLN A 109 -9.01 10.44 -17.36
N LEU A 110 -8.10 9.54 -17.01
CA LEU A 110 -8.06 8.88 -15.71
C LEU A 110 -7.46 9.75 -14.58
N ARG A 111 -7.06 10.99 -14.84
CA ARG A 111 -6.41 11.87 -13.83
C ARG A 111 -7.21 12.00 -12.53
N ALA A 112 -8.54 12.06 -12.62
CA ALA A 112 -9.41 12.17 -11.45
C ALA A 112 -9.37 10.90 -10.60
N ILE A 113 -9.36 9.73 -11.26
CA ILE A 113 -9.27 8.42 -10.62
C ILE A 113 -7.90 8.21 -10.02
N LEU A 114 -6.83 8.64 -10.70
CA LEU A 114 -5.47 8.60 -10.17
C LEU A 114 -5.36 9.44 -8.89
N LEU A 115 -5.93 10.65 -8.90
CA LEU A 115 -5.97 11.53 -7.72
C LEU A 115 -6.71 10.85 -6.56
N THR A 116 -7.88 10.27 -6.80
CA THR A 116 -8.61 9.49 -5.78
C THR A 116 -7.80 8.30 -5.26
N ALA A 117 -7.14 7.56 -6.14
CA ALA A 117 -6.31 6.41 -5.76
C ALA A 117 -5.13 6.83 -4.88
N VAL A 118 -4.39 7.87 -5.26
CA VAL A 118 -3.25 8.40 -4.49
C VAL A 118 -3.70 8.83 -3.09
N LEU A 119 -4.85 9.49 -2.97
CA LEU A 119 -5.39 9.93 -1.68
C LEU A 119 -5.79 8.77 -0.78
N LEU A 120 -6.48 7.76 -1.33
CA LEU A 120 -6.86 6.57 -0.59
C LEU A 120 -5.62 5.80 -0.10
N LEU A 121 -4.59 5.67 -0.94
CA LEU A 121 -3.33 5.04 -0.55
C LEU A 121 -2.57 5.86 0.49
N GLY A 122 -2.50 7.19 0.33
CA GLY A 122 -1.88 8.08 1.30
C GLY A 122 -2.50 7.95 2.68
N PHE A 123 -3.83 7.85 2.75
CA PHE A 123 -4.53 7.58 4.00
C PHE A 123 -4.21 6.21 4.60
N GLN A 124 -4.08 5.16 3.77
CA GLN A 124 -3.70 3.82 4.23
C GLN A 124 -2.28 3.80 4.82
N VAL A 125 -1.35 4.58 4.25
CA VAL A 125 0.03 4.69 4.78
C VAL A 125 0.03 5.25 6.19
N VAL A 126 -0.79 6.27 6.49
CA VAL A 126 -0.88 6.83 7.85
C VAL A 126 -1.41 5.79 8.86
N ARG A 127 -2.17 4.80 8.39
CA ARG A 127 -2.74 3.70 9.20
C ARG A 127 -1.96 2.39 9.08
N SER A 128 -0.70 2.41 8.62
CA SER A 128 0.09 1.21 8.36
C SER A 128 0.54 0.41 9.60
N PHE A 129 0.00 0.72 10.79
CA PHE A 129 0.33 0.05 12.05
C PHE A 129 0.21 -1.48 11.95
N ASP A 130 -0.92 -1.96 11.42
CA ASP A 130 -1.24 -3.38 11.36
C ASP A 130 -0.18 -4.20 10.60
N VAL A 131 0.23 -3.72 9.42
CA VAL A 131 1.21 -4.41 8.59
C VAL A 131 2.62 -4.30 9.17
N VAL A 132 2.97 -3.17 9.80
CA VAL A 132 4.28 -2.96 10.44
C VAL A 132 4.47 -3.91 11.61
N VAL A 133 3.47 -3.98 12.49
CA VAL A 133 3.52 -4.84 13.68
C VAL A 133 3.53 -6.31 13.29
N ALA A 134 2.66 -6.72 12.37
CA ALA A 134 2.60 -8.11 11.92
C ALA A 134 3.87 -8.58 11.20
N LEU A 135 4.50 -7.71 10.39
CA LEU A 135 5.66 -8.11 9.59
C LEU A 135 6.97 -8.06 10.39
N THR A 136 7.25 -6.93 11.02
CA THR A 136 8.58 -6.63 11.59
C THR A 136 8.56 -6.28 13.07
N ASN A 137 7.37 -6.06 13.63
CA ASN A 137 7.21 -5.39 14.93
C ASN A 137 8.12 -4.15 15.02
N GLY A 138 8.09 -3.30 13.99
CA GLY A 138 8.87 -2.06 13.87
C GLY A 138 10.40 -2.17 13.89
N GLY A 139 10.93 -3.40 13.75
CA GLY A 139 12.37 -3.68 13.70
C GLY A 139 12.94 -3.89 12.28
N PRO A 140 14.25 -4.17 12.17
CA PRO A 140 15.23 -4.26 13.26
C PRO A 140 15.59 -2.88 13.84
N GLY A 141 15.73 -2.80 15.16
CA GLY A 141 15.85 -1.51 15.86
C GLY A 141 14.57 -0.69 15.72
N TYR A 142 14.67 0.49 15.09
CA TYR A 142 13.56 1.39 14.77
C TYR A 142 13.38 1.61 13.26
N ALA A 143 13.94 0.75 12.41
CA ALA A 143 13.98 0.96 10.95
C ALA A 143 12.61 1.03 10.26
N SER A 144 11.60 0.41 10.86
CA SER A 144 10.24 0.38 10.32
C SER A 144 9.21 0.92 11.31
N ASP A 145 9.66 1.66 12.32
CA ASP A 145 8.77 2.09 13.38
C ASP A 145 7.76 3.14 12.91
N VAL A 146 6.57 3.11 13.49
CA VAL A 146 5.47 4.02 13.15
C VAL A 146 4.88 4.65 14.41
N PRO A 147 4.37 5.90 14.36
CA PRO A 147 3.87 6.59 15.55
C PRO A 147 2.80 5.82 16.34
N ALA A 148 1.92 5.10 15.63
CA ALA A 148 0.89 4.27 16.24
C ALA A 148 1.47 3.13 17.11
N ARG A 149 2.66 2.62 16.75
CA ARG A 149 3.37 1.60 17.53
C ARG A 149 3.93 2.16 18.83
N TYR A 150 4.47 3.37 18.80
CA TYR A 150 4.89 4.07 20.01
C TYR A 150 3.73 4.23 21.01
N VAL A 151 2.54 4.61 20.53
CA VAL A 151 1.34 4.70 21.37
C VAL A 151 1.00 3.34 21.99
N PHE A 152 0.96 2.30 21.16
CA PHE A 152 0.63 0.95 21.60
C PHE A 152 1.62 0.43 22.66
N GLU A 153 2.92 0.54 22.41
CA GLU A 153 3.98 0.09 23.31
C GLU A 153 3.91 0.81 24.67
N TYR A 154 3.79 2.14 24.68
CA TYR A 154 3.77 2.90 25.93
C TYR A 154 2.49 2.72 26.73
N PHE A 155 1.36 2.53 26.05
CA PHE A 155 0.05 2.36 26.68
C PHE A 155 -0.13 0.94 27.23
N PHE A 156 0.14 -0.09 26.41
CA PHE A 156 -0.17 -1.49 26.74
C PHE A 156 1.02 -2.29 27.25
N GLU A 157 2.22 -2.15 26.67
CA GLU A 157 3.37 -2.99 27.03
C GLU A 157 4.13 -2.43 28.24
N ARG A 158 4.32 -1.10 28.28
CA ARG A 158 5.07 -0.41 29.34
C ARG A 158 4.21 0.08 30.51
N GLY A 159 2.88 0.04 30.37
CA GLY A 159 1.94 0.53 31.38
C GLY A 159 2.04 2.04 31.67
N LYS A 160 2.72 2.82 30.83
CA LYS A 160 2.89 4.28 30.98
C LYS A 160 1.75 5.02 30.32
N ILE A 161 0.54 4.84 30.86
CA ILE A 161 -0.72 5.35 30.31
C ILE A 161 -0.66 6.85 30.03
N GLY A 162 -0.09 7.66 30.92
CA GLY A 162 0.03 9.11 30.71
C GLY A 162 0.86 9.48 29.48
N GLN A 163 1.97 8.78 29.23
CA GLN A 163 2.82 9.00 28.05
C GLN A 163 2.17 8.46 26.78
N GLY A 164 1.55 7.27 26.85
CA GLY A 164 0.80 6.69 25.74
C GLY A 164 -0.37 7.58 25.29
N SER A 165 -1.14 8.11 26.25
CA SER A 165 -2.24 9.04 25.98
C SER A 165 -1.75 10.36 25.37
N ALA A 166 -0.66 10.94 25.88
CA ALA A 166 -0.08 12.15 25.31
C ALA A 166 0.39 11.93 23.86
N ALA A 167 1.05 10.79 23.58
CA ALA A 167 1.46 10.43 22.23
C ALA A 167 0.26 10.18 21.30
N ALA A 168 -0.81 9.56 21.80
CA ALA A 168 -2.06 9.36 21.06
C ALA A 168 -2.68 10.72 20.67
N MET A 169 -2.73 11.68 21.59
CA MET A 169 -3.21 13.03 21.31
C MET A 169 -2.37 13.73 20.25
N MET A 170 -1.04 13.66 20.35
CA MET A 170 -0.13 14.22 19.34
C MET A 170 -0.33 13.60 17.95
N MET A 171 -0.54 12.28 17.89
CA MET A 171 -0.83 11.58 16.66
C MET A 171 -2.17 12.04 16.05
N VAL A 172 -3.23 12.13 16.87
CA VAL A 172 -4.54 12.64 16.43
C VAL A 172 -4.43 14.08 15.92
N THR A 173 -3.76 14.97 16.64
CA THR A 173 -3.54 16.35 16.20
C THR A 173 -2.79 16.41 14.87
N THR A 174 -1.76 15.59 14.70
CA THR A 174 -1.00 15.52 13.44
C THR A 174 -1.89 15.03 12.28
N MET A 175 -2.69 13.99 12.51
CA MET A 175 -3.65 13.51 11.49
C MET A 175 -4.68 14.58 11.13
N ILE A 176 -5.19 15.32 12.11
CA ILE A 176 -6.13 16.42 11.89
C ILE A 176 -5.48 17.50 11.03
N VAL A 177 -4.25 17.92 11.34
CA VAL A 177 -3.52 18.93 10.55
C VAL A 177 -3.28 18.49 9.11
N LEU A 178 -3.01 17.20 8.88
CA LEU A 178 -2.81 16.65 7.53
C LEU A 178 -4.13 16.51 6.74
N ILE A 179 -5.20 16.08 7.41
CA ILE A 179 -6.47 15.73 6.75
C ILE A 179 -7.40 16.95 6.59
N LEU A 180 -7.45 17.88 7.55
CA LEU A 180 -8.36 19.04 7.52
C LEU A 180 -8.23 19.90 6.26
N PRO A 181 -7.03 20.33 5.84
CA PRO A 181 -6.90 21.17 4.65
C PRO A 181 -7.43 20.47 3.40
N TYR A 182 -7.21 19.16 3.30
CA TYR A 182 -7.71 18.32 2.21
C TYR A 182 -9.25 18.21 2.25
N LEU A 183 -9.84 17.95 3.42
CA LEU A 183 -11.28 17.83 3.59
C LEU A 183 -12.01 19.14 3.22
N VAL A 184 -11.45 20.28 3.63
CA VAL A 184 -11.97 21.61 3.29
C VAL A 184 -11.87 21.89 1.79
N PHE A 185 -10.76 21.52 1.14
CA PHE A 185 -10.60 21.68 -0.31
C PHE A 185 -11.63 20.86 -1.10
N GLU A 186 -11.86 19.60 -0.73
CA GLU A 186 -12.79 18.73 -1.47
C GLU A 186 -14.25 19.16 -1.28
N ILE A 187 -14.64 19.60 -0.07
CA ILE A 187 -15.99 20.14 0.17
C ILE A 187 -16.23 21.37 -0.70
N ARG A 188 -15.28 22.32 -0.72
CA ARG A 188 -15.37 23.53 -1.56
C ARG A 188 -15.42 23.23 -3.06
N ARG A 189 -14.84 22.11 -3.52
CA ARG A 189 -14.91 21.69 -4.92
C ARG A 189 -16.25 21.04 -5.29
N LYS A 190 -16.98 20.48 -4.32
CA LYS A 190 -18.34 19.96 -4.56
C LYS A 190 -19.39 21.06 -4.61
N ASP A 191 -19.14 22.16 -3.92
CA ASP A 191 -20.05 23.31 -3.85
C ASP A 191 -19.84 24.34 -4.98
N ALA A 192 -18.81 24.16 -5.82
CA ALA A 192 -18.44 25.02 -6.95
C ALA A 192 -18.70 24.34 -8.30
#